data_AF-A0A4U9TSH1-F1
#
_entry.id   AF-A0A4U9TSH1-F1
#
_cell.length_a   1.000
_cell.length_b   1.000
_cell.length_c   1.000
_cell.angle_alpha   90.00
_cell.angle_beta   90.00
_cell.angle_gamma   90.00
#
_symmetry.space_group_name_H-M   'P 1'
#
loop_
_entity.id
_entity.type
_entity.pdbx_description
1 polymer ?
#
loop_
_entity_poly.entity_id
_entity_poly.type
_entity_poly.pdbx_seq_one_letter_code
_entity_poly.pdbx_strand_id
1 'polypeptide(L)' 'MKAQADRILIVSSTQQSLSLCAQVLADADDSVFIENPGYTGAIKAFRRPS' A
#
# COMPACT_ATOMS: atom_id res chain seq x y z
N MET A 1 4.83 -18.11 -12.52
CA MET A 1 4.62 -18.31 -11.06
C MET A 1 3.12 -18.23 -10.79
N LYS A 2 2.52 -19.19 -10.07
CA LYS A 2 1.10 -19.14 -9.67
C LYS A 2 1.00 -18.66 -8.21
N ALA A 3 -0.06 -17.93 -7.86
CA ALA A 3 -0.35 -17.61 -6.47
C ALA A 3 -0.68 -18.89 -5.69
N GLN A 4 -0.04 -19.08 -4.53
CA GLN A 4 -0.36 -20.16 -3.59
C GLN A 4 -1.33 -19.62 -2.53
N ALA A 5 -2.35 -20.41 -2.16
CA ALA A 5 -3.43 -19.94 -1.30
C ALA A 5 -2.96 -19.46 0.08
N ASP A 6 -1.91 -20.08 0.63
CA ASP A 6 -1.27 -19.71 1.90
C ASP A 6 -0.50 -18.38 1.84
N ARG A 7 -0.29 -17.83 0.64
CA ARG A 7 0.37 -16.53 0.39
C ARG A 7 -0.60 -15.43 -0.04
N ILE A 8 -1.91 -15.67 0.07
CA ILE A 8 -2.95 -14.69 -0.23
C ILE A 8 -3.49 -14.12 1.09
N LEU A 9 -3.38 -12.81 1.26
CA LEU A 9 -3.99 -12.10 2.39
C LEU A 9 -5.35 -11.52 1.96
N ILE A 10 -6.42 -11.93 2.67
CA ILE A 10 -7.74 -11.33 2.51
C ILE A 10 -7.82 -10.06 3.34
N VAL A 11 -8.19 -8.95 2.71
CA VAL A 11 -8.38 -7.64 3.33
C VAL A 11 -9.81 -7.15 3.12
N SER A 12 -10.28 -6.25 3.97
CA SER A 12 -11.63 -5.68 3.88
C SER A 12 -11.78 -4.65 2.77
N SER A 13 -10.70 -4.00 2.33
CA SER A 13 -10.71 -3.03 1.24
C SER A 13 -9.33 -2.78 0.63
N THR A 14 -9.30 -2.17 -0.55
CA THR A 14 -8.07 -1.67 -1.20
C THR A 14 -7.31 -0.66 -0.33
N GLN A 15 -8.01 0.11 0.50
CA GLN A 15 -7.35 1.07 1.40
C GLN A 15 -6.57 0.34 2.49
N GLN A 16 -7.11 -0.77 3.00
CA GLN A 16 -6.40 -1.60 3.98
C GLN A 16 -5.16 -2.27 3.34
N SER A 17 -5.27 -2.82 2.13
CA SER A 17 -4.09 -3.41 1.46
C SER A 17 -2.99 -2.37 1.21
N LEU A 18 -3.33 -1.18 0.72
CA LEU A 18 -2.35 -0.11 0.49
C LEU A 18 -1.71 0.35 1.80
N SER A 19 -2.48 0.45 2.88
CA SER A 19 -1.96 0.83 4.20
C SER A 19 -1.00 -0.23 4.75
N LEU A 20 -1.27 -1.52 4.52
CA LEU A 20 -0.36 -2.61 4.88
C LEU A 20 0.92 -2.57 4.05
N CYS A 21 0.80 -2.34 2.73
CA CYS A 21 1.97 -2.16 1.88
C CYS A 21 2.86 -1.00 2.37
N ALA A 22 2.27 0.14 2.71
CA ALA A 22 3.01 1.28 3.24
C ALA A 22 3.73 0.98 4.56
N GLN A 23 3.13 0.18 5.44
CA GLN A 23 3.73 -0.19 6.73
C GLN A 23 4.84 -1.24 6.63
N VAL A 24 4.75 -2.15 5.66
CA VAL A 24 5.67 -3.30 5.54
C VAL A 24 6.81 -3.04 4.55
N LEU A 25 6.58 -2.17 3.56
CA LEU A 25 7.49 -2.01 2.42
C LEU A 25 8.17 -0.64 2.33
N ALA A 26 7.84 0.31 3.21
CA ALA A 26 8.39 1.67 3.16
C ALA A 26 8.73 2.19 4.56
N ASP A 27 9.83 2.92 4.66
CA ASP A 27 10.20 3.70 5.83
C ASP A 27 9.63 5.13 5.76
N ALA A 28 9.63 5.84 6.88
CA ALA A 28 8.99 7.17 7.00
C ALA A 28 9.59 8.23 6.04
N ASP A 29 10.86 8.08 5.66
CA ASP A 29 11.59 9.02 4.80
C ASP A 29 11.71 8.55 3.35
N ASP A 30 11.06 7.42 3.00
CA ASP A 30 11.09 6.91 1.63
C ASP A 30 10.21 7.72 0.69
N SER A 31 10.71 7.92 -0.53
CA SER A 31 9.92 8.49 -1.63
C SER A 31 9.15 7.39 -2.36
N VAL A 32 7.85 7.62 -2.57
CA VAL A 32 6.97 6.69 -3.29
C VAL A 32 6.49 7.31 -4.59
N PHE A 33 6.57 6.55 -5.69
CA PHE A 33 6.03 6.97 -6.98
C PHE A 33 4.51 6.87 -6.98
N ILE A 34 3.84 7.92 -7.45
CA ILE A 34 2.39 8.01 -7.61
C ILE A 34 2.06 8.44 -9.04
N GLU A 35 0.98 7.88 -9.59
CA GLU A 35 0.46 8.24 -10.91
C GLU A 35 0.01 9.71 -11.01
N ASN A 36 -0.17 10.22 -12.23
CA ASN A 36 -0.69 11.57 -12.48
C ASN A 36 -1.87 11.54 -13.48
N PRO A 37 -3.12 11.82 -13.06
CA PRO A 37 -3.54 12.15 -11.70
C PRO A 37 -3.52 10.91 -10.78
N GLY A 38 -3.08 11.09 -9.53
CA GLY A 38 -2.91 9.98 -8.60
C GLY A 38 -4.21 9.51 -7.95
N TYR A 39 -4.31 8.20 -7.67
CA TYR A 39 -5.41 7.65 -6.88
C TYR A 39 -5.37 8.13 -5.43
N THR A 40 -6.40 8.87 -5.00
CA THR A 40 -6.46 9.51 -3.68
C THR A 40 -6.30 8.54 -2.51
N GLY A 41 -6.76 7.29 -2.64
CA GLY A 41 -6.60 6.27 -1.61
C GLY A 41 -5.14 5.88 -1.38
N ALA A 42 -4.35 5.76 -2.46
CA ALA A 42 -2.91 5.49 -2.36
C ALA A 42 -2.16 6.66 -1.75
N ILE A 43 -2.46 7.89 -2.18
CA ILE A 43 -1.87 9.11 -1.60
C ILE A 43 -2.08 9.13 -0.09
N LYS A 44 -3.30 8.85 0.38
CA LYS A 44 -3.59 8.82 1.83
C LYS A 44 -2.84 7.72 2.57
N ALA A 45 -2.75 6.51 1.98
CA ALA A 45 -2.10 5.37 2.62
C ALA A 45 -0.59 5.58 2.85
N PHE A 46 0.10 6.23 1.91
CA PHE A 46 1.54 6.47 1.99
C PHE A 46 1.92 7.82 2.64
N ARG A 47 0.95 8.63 3.04
CA ARG A 47 1.19 9.94 3.68
C ARG A 47 1.17 9.87 5.20
N ARG A 48 1.78 8.82 5.76
CA ARG A 48 1.79 8.58 7.21
C ARG A 48 2.59 9.70 7.89
N PRO A 49 2.04 10.39 8.91
CA PRO A 49 2.83 11.32 9.70
C PRO A 49 3.83 10.54 10.54
N SER A 50 5.04 11.10 10.65
CA SER A 50 6.11 10.64 11.55
C SER A 50 5.67 10.67 13.01
#